data_AF-A0A8U0MJ29-F1
#
_entry.id   AF-A0A8U0MJ29-F1
#
_cell.length_a   1.000
_cell.length_b   1.000
_cell.length_c   1.000
_cell.angle_alpha   90.00
_cell.angle_beta   90.00
_cell.angle_gamma   90.00
#
_symmetry.space_group_name_H-M   'P 1'
#
loop_
_entity.id
_entity.type
_entity.pdbx_description
1 polymer ?
#
loop_
_entity_poly.entity_id
_entity_poly.type
_entity_poly.pdbx_seq_one_letter_code
_entity_poly.pdbx_strand_id
1 'polypeptide(L)'
;MSTSLTTCEWKKVFYEKMEVAKPADSWELIIDPNLKPNELAPGWKQYLEQHASGRFHCSWCWHTWQSAHVVILFHMYLDRAQRAGSVRMRVFKQLCHQCGTARLDESSMLEENIEGLVDNLITSLREQCYDEDGGQYRIHVASRPDGGPHRSEFCEACQEGIVHWKPSEKLLEEEATTYTFSGASKPSTQEGSGFNFFSLRWCLIGASLCLLIVYLQFSFRGSSFF
;
A
#
# COMPACT_ATOMS: atom_id res chain seq x y z
N MET A 1 1.31 26.77 -17.29
CA MET A 1 0.36 26.11 -18.22
C MET A 1 0.83 24.68 -18.42
N SER A 2 0.28 23.71 -17.70
CA SER A 2 0.61 22.28 -17.87
C SER A 2 -0.52 21.33 -17.46
N THR A 3 -1.61 21.84 -16.90
CA THR A 3 -2.76 21.05 -16.43
C THR A 3 -3.58 20.42 -17.55
N SER A 4 -3.55 20.96 -18.79
CA SER A 4 -4.43 20.48 -19.86
C SER A 4 -3.90 19.25 -20.61
N LEU A 5 -2.58 19.02 -20.65
CA LEU A 5 -2.00 17.94 -21.45
C LEU A 5 -2.20 16.59 -20.79
N THR A 6 -1.86 16.48 -19.49
CA THR A 6 -2.04 15.26 -18.72
C THR A 6 -3.51 14.87 -18.60
N THR A 7 -4.40 15.84 -18.35
CA THR A 7 -5.86 15.58 -18.26
C THR A 7 -6.43 14.95 -19.53
N CYS A 8 -6.01 15.46 -20.70
CA CYS A 8 -6.48 14.93 -21.98
C CYS A 8 -5.94 13.51 -22.24
N GLU A 9 -4.68 13.24 -21.90
CA GLU A 9 -4.06 11.92 -22.03
C GLU A 9 -4.77 10.88 -21.16
N TRP A 10 -5.00 11.19 -19.88
CA TRP A 10 -5.75 10.32 -18.97
C TRP A 10 -7.14 9.98 -19.48
N LYS A 11 -7.90 10.99 -19.93
CA LYS A 11 -9.25 10.78 -20.47
C LYS A 11 -9.23 9.94 -21.75
N LYS A 12 -8.31 10.25 -22.67
CA LYS A 12 -8.15 9.52 -23.92
C LYS A 12 -7.91 8.03 -23.65
N VAL A 13 -6.85 7.71 -22.89
CA VAL A 13 -6.45 6.33 -22.61
C VAL A 13 -7.54 5.59 -21.82
N PHE A 14 -8.18 6.25 -20.87
CA PHE A 14 -9.30 5.67 -20.12
C PHE A 14 -10.47 5.31 -21.04
N TYR A 15 -10.92 6.22 -21.90
CA TYR A 15 -12.06 5.95 -22.78
C TYR A 15 -11.75 4.86 -23.81
N GLU A 16 -10.59 4.89 -24.44
CA GLU A 16 -10.16 3.86 -25.41
C GLU A 16 -10.14 2.47 -24.77
N LYS A 17 -9.57 2.32 -23.58
CA LYS A 17 -9.50 1.03 -22.89
C LYS A 17 -10.86 0.60 -22.31
N MET A 18 -11.67 1.55 -21.83
CA MET A 18 -12.98 1.24 -21.26
C MET A 18 -13.99 0.80 -22.32
N GLU A 19 -13.92 1.37 -23.52
CA GLU A 19 -14.74 0.94 -24.67
C GLU A 19 -14.50 -0.53 -25.03
N VAL A 20 -13.24 -0.99 -24.96
CA VAL A 20 -12.91 -2.41 -25.14
C VAL A 20 -13.34 -3.25 -23.94
N ALA A 21 -13.15 -2.74 -22.71
CA ALA A 21 -13.41 -3.49 -21.49
C ALA A 21 -14.90 -3.68 -21.18
N LYS A 22 -15.74 -2.67 -21.42
CA LYS A 22 -17.19 -2.65 -21.20
C LYS A 22 -17.90 -1.81 -22.29
N PRO A 23 -17.98 -2.32 -23.53
CA PRO A 23 -18.55 -1.57 -24.66
C PRO A 23 -20.01 -1.18 -24.52
N ALA A 24 -20.74 -1.85 -23.62
CA ALA A 24 -22.16 -1.65 -23.42
C ALA A 24 -22.49 -0.76 -22.20
N ASP A 25 -21.49 -0.24 -21.50
CA ASP A 25 -21.65 0.68 -20.38
C ASP A 25 -20.94 2.01 -20.69
N SER A 26 -21.55 3.11 -20.26
CA SER A 26 -20.96 4.44 -20.39
C SER A 26 -20.15 4.79 -19.15
N TRP A 27 -18.95 5.33 -19.32
CA TRP A 27 -18.06 5.70 -18.22
C TRP A 27 -17.53 7.11 -18.39
N GLU A 28 -17.57 7.90 -17.32
CA GLU A 28 -17.00 9.26 -17.29
C GLU A 28 -15.81 9.33 -16.33
N LEU A 29 -14.69 9.92 -16.78
CA LEU A 29 -13.54 10.24 -15.94
C LEU A 29 -13.51 11.73 -15.60
N ILE A 30 -13.56 12.03 -14.30
CA ILE A 30 -13.61 13.37 -13.73
C ILE A 30 -12.34 13.59 -12.91
N ILE A 31 -11.57 14.64 -13.21
CA ILE A 31 -10.43 15.02 -12.39
C ILE A 31 -10.91 15.99 -11.32
N ASP A 32 -10.80 15.59 -10.06
CA ASP A 32 -11.22 16.37 -8.90
C ASP A 32 -10.03 16.57 -7.95
N PRO A 33 -9.37 17.74 -7.97
CA PRO A 33 -8.23 18.00 -7.10
C PRO A 33 -8.58 18.06 -5.61
N ASN A 34 -9.87 18.14 -5.26
CA ASN A 34 -10.33 18.19 -3.88
C ASN A 34 -10.85 16.84 -3.38
N LEU A 35 -10.72 15.77 -4.18
CA LEU A 35 -11.14 14.43 -3.80
C LEU A 35 -10.37 13.97 -2.56
N LYS A 36 -11.08 13.52 -1.52
CA LYS A 36 -10.45 13.11 -0.26
C LYS A 36 -10.45 11.60 -0.08
N PRO A 37 -9.38 11.03 0.48
CA PRO A 37 -9.35 9.61 0.79
C PRO A 37 -10.38 9.30 1.89
N ASN A 38 -11.02 8.13 1.78
CA ASN A 38 -11.96 7.58 2.76
C ASN A 38 -13.25 8.40 3.02
N GLU A 39 -13.49 9.49 2.28
CA GLU A 39 -14.74 10.25 2.29
C GLU A 39 -15.61 9.85 1.08
N LEU A 40 -16.28 8.70 1.16
CA LEU A 40 -17.07 8.13 0.07
C LEU A 40 -18.56 8.40 0.24
N ALA A 41 -19.24 8.80 -0.84
CA ALA A 41 -20.69 8.80 -0.89
C ALA A 41 -21.24 7.35 -0.95
N PRO A 42 -22.51 7.11 -0.57
CA PRO A 42 -23.09 5.77 -0.59
C PRO A 42 -22.97 5.10 -1.97
N GLY A 43 -22.51 3.84 -2.00
CA GLY A 43 -22.32 3.06 -3.23
C GLY A 43 -21.00 3.33 -3.97
N TRP A 44 -20.25 4.38 -3.61
CA TRP A 44 -18.92 4.62 -4.16
C TRP A 44 -17.90 3.65 -3.58
N LYS A 45 -16.94 3.27 -4.42
CA LYS A 45 -15.80 2.41 -4.12
C LYS A 45 -14.52 3.23 -4.23
N GLN A 46 -13.47 2.81 -3.53
CA GLN A 46 -12.18 3.48 -3.56
C GLN A 46 -11.09 2.54 -4.05
N TYR A 47 -10.28 3.03 -4.97
CA TYR A 47 -9.02 2.42 -5.35
C TYR A 47 -7.90 3.45 -5.18
N LEU A 48 -6.81 3.01 -4.56
CA LEU A 48 -5.66 3.85 -4.29
C LEU A 48 -4.43 3.23 -4.96
N GLU A 49 -3.87 3.94 -5.91
CA GLU A 49 -2.60 3.59 -6.54
C GLU A 49 -1.47 4.32 -5.81
N GLN A 50 -0.50 3.59 -5.27
CA GLN A 50 0.56 4.15 -4.42
C GLN A 50 1.95 4.12 -5.06
N HIS A 51 2.08 3.46 -6.21
CA HIS A 51 3.34 3.18 -6.88
C HIS A 51 3.36 3.71 -8.31
N ALA A 52 2.68 4.85 -8.56
CA ALA A 52 2.79 5.53 -9.83
C ALA A 52 4.12 6.27 -9.95
N SER A 53 4.75 6.16 -11.12
CA SER A 53 5.98 6.86 -11.44
C SER A 53 5.68 8.18 -12.14
N GLY A 54 6.20 9.28 -11.61
CA GLY A 54 6.01 10.62 -12.14
C GLY A 54 7.26 11.49 -12.03
N ARG A 55 7.40 12.43 -12.96
CA ARG A 55 8.41 13.49 -12.92
C ARG A 55 7.78 14.78 -12.47
N PHE A 56 8.45 15.48 -11.56
CA PHE A 56 8.03 16.76 -11.02
C PHE A 56 8.99 17.85 -11.48
N HIS A 57 8.45 19.05 -11.66
CA HIS A 57 9.20 20.22 -12.04
C HIS A 57 8.79 21.39 -11.15
N CYS A 58 9.73 21.90 -10.35
CA CYS A 58 9.45 23.02 -9.46
C CYS A 58 9.28 24.30 -10.25
N SER A 59 8.08 24.86 -10.20
CA SER A 59 7.75 26.14 -10.84
C SER A 59 8.55 27.35 -10.32
N TRP A 60 9.23 27.22 -9.18
CA TRP A 60 9.99 28.32 -8.54
C TRP A 60 11.50 28.22 -8.76
N CYS A 61 12.12 27.11 -8.36
CA CYS A 61 13.57 26.94 -8.45
C CYS A 61 14.04 26.12 -9.64
N TRP A 62 13.10 25.69 -10.51
CA TRP A 62 13.37 24.87 -11.71
C TRP A 62 13.97 23.49 -11.43
N HIS A 63 14.08 23.12 -10.15
CA HIS A 63 14.52 21.79 -9.74
C HIS A 63 13.56 20.73 -10.28
N THR A 64 14.11 19.66 -10.83
CA THR A 64 13.34 18.56 -11.40
C THR A 64 13.73 17.27 -10.69
N TRP A 65 12.74 16.48 -10.31
CA TRP A 65 12.96 15.19 -9.66
C TRP A 65 11.97 14.14 -10.19
N GLN A 66 12.29 12.87 -9.97
CA GLN A 66 11.40 11.75 -10.28
C GLN A 66 10.95 11.11 -8.97
N SER A 67 9.74 10.58 -8.94
CA SER A 67 9.20 9.85 -7.80
C SER A 67 8.52 8.57 -8.25
N ALA A 68 8.84 7.48 -7.55
CA ALA A 68 8.22 6.17 -7.65
C ALA A 68 6.93 6.04 -6.81
N HIS A 69 6.59 7.10 -6.09
CA HIS A 69 5.61 7.10 -5.00
C HIS A 69 4.57 8.19 -5.24
N VAL A 70 4.19 8.41 -6.50
CA VAL A 70 3.04 9.25 -6.79
C VAL A 70 1.79 8.47 -6.41
N VAL A 71 0.94 9.09 -5.60
CA VAL A 71 -0.33 8.48 -5.19
C VAL A 71 -1.43 9.01 -6.10
N ILE A 72 -2.32 8.13 -6.54
CA ILE A 72 -3.52 8.48 -7.28
C ILE A 72 -4.72 7.87 -6.57
N LEU A 73 -5.66 8.71 -6.20
CA LEU A 73 -6.93 8.31 -5.61
C LEU A 73 -8.00 8.24 -6.69
N PHE A 74 -8.70 7.11 -6.73
CA PHE A 74 -9.86 6.89 -7.55
C PHE A 74 -11.08 6.62 -6.67
N HIS A 75 -12.14 7.39 -6.86
CA HIS A 75 -13.48 7.06 -6.39
C HIS A 75 -14.30 6.58 -7.57
N MET A 76 -14.91 5.41 -7.46
CA MET A 76 -15.57 4.72 -8.56
C MET A 76 -17.02 4.45 -8.18
N TYR A 77 -17.94 4.70 -9.10
CA TYR A 77 -19.35 4.41 -8.93
C TYR A 77 -19.92 3.84 -10.21
N LEU A 78 -20.80 2.85 -10.07
CA LEU A 78 -21.52 2.23 -11.19
C LEU A 78 -23.00 2.16 -10.84
N ASP A 79 -23.83 2.83 -11.62
CA ASP A 79 -25.26 2.58 -11.66
C ASP A 79 -25.53 1.45 -12.66
N ARG A 80 -25.77 0.25 -12.13
CA ARG A 80 -26.08 -0.95 -12.93
C ARG A 80 -27.41 -0.84 -13.67
N ALA A 81 -28.37 -0.06 -13.19
CA ALA A 81 -29.66 0.11 -13.85
C ALA A 81 -29.54 1.02 -15.07
N GLN A 82 -28.75 2.09 -14.96
CA GLN A 82 -28.50 3.02 -16.06
C GLN A 82 -27.34 2.61 -16.97
N ARG A 83 -26.58 1.58 -16.58
CA ARG A 83 -25.35 1.15 -17.27
C ARG A 83 -24.37 2.33 -17.44
N ALA A 84 -24.29 3.15 -16.40
CA ALA A 84 -23.51 4.37 -16.38
C ALA A 84 -22.61 4.38 -15.15
N GLY A 85 -21.33 4.62 -15.37
CA GLY A 85 -20.31 4.69 -14.34
C GLY A 85 -19.60 6.03 -14.32
N SER A 86 -19.07 6.39 -13.16
CA SER A 86 -18.27 7.58 -12.97
C SER A 86 -17.03 7.24 -12.16
N VAL A 87 -15.88 7.74 -12.62
CA VAL A 87 -14.62 7.71 -11.89
C VAL A 87 -14.21 9.15 -11.59
N ARG A 88 -14.00 9.45 -10.31
CA ARG A 88 -13.32 10.67 -9.88
C ARG A 88 -11.87 10.34 -9.56
N MET A 89 -10.96 11.16 -10.04
CA MET A 89 -9.52 10.97 -9.91
C MET A 89 -8.85 12.20 -9.28
N ARG A 90 -7.96 11.97 -8.32
CA ARG A 90 -7.00 12.96 -7.81
C ARG A 90 -5.59 12.38 -7.87
N VAL A 91 -4.70 13.09 -8.54
CA VAL A 91 -3.26 12.81 -8.49
C VAL A 91 -2.67 13.68 -7.39
N PHE A 92 -2.05 13.06 -6.39
CA PHE A 92 -1.40 13.78 -5.29
C PHE A 92 -0.08 14.39 -5.76
N LYS A 93 0.20 15.58 -5.25
CA LYS A 93 1.33 16.43 -5.60
C LYS A 93 2.48 16.22 -4.62
N GLN A 94 3.64 16.77 -4.96
CA GLN A 94 4.80 16.77 -4.09
C GLN A 94 5.37 18.18 -3.95
N LEU A 95 5.92 18.48 -2.78
CA LEU A 95 6.65 19.70 -2.50
C LEU A 95 8.09 19.59 -3.00
N CYS A 96 8.64 20.70 -3.48
CA CYS A 96 10.04 20.74 -3.88
C CYS A 96 10.96 20.73 -2.64
N HIS A 97 11.72 19.64 -2.47
CA HIS A 97 12.65 19.48 -1.36
C HIS A 97 13.90 20.38 -1.43
N GLN A 98 14.22 20.95 -2.59
CA GLN A 98 15.41 21.77 -2.80
C GLN A 98 15.22 23.20 -2.28
N CYS A 99 14.05 23.78 -2.53
CA CYS A 99 13.75 25.17 -2.12
C CYS A 99 12.80 25.26 -0.92
N GLY A 100 12.20 24.14 -0.49
CA GLY A 100 11.29 24.11 0.67
C GLY A 100 10.04 24.97 0.50
N THR A 101 9.68 25.34 -0.74
CA THR A 101 8.48 26.13 -0.98
C THR A 101 7.24 25.33 -0.60
N ALA A 102 6.24 25.98 -0.02
CA ALA A 102 4.94 25.38 0.28
C ALA A 102 4.05 25.20 -0.97
N ARG A 103 4.64 25.21 -2.17
CA ARG A 103 3.92 25.04 -3.43
C ARG A 103 3.97 23.57 -3.84
N LEU A 104 2.78 23.01 -4.02
CA LEU A 104 2.60 21.66 -4.51
C LEU A 104 2.73 21.63 -6.04
N ASP A 105 3.74 20.92 -6.53
CA ASP A 105 3.97 20.74 -7.97
C ASP A 105 3.28 19.45 -8.46
N GLU A 106 2.65 19.53 -9.63
CA GLU A 106 2.01 18.39 -10.28
C GLU A 106 3.03 17.49 -10.98
N SER A 107 2.75 16.19 -10.99
CA SER A 107 3.57 15.25 -11.75
C SER A 107 3.20 15.24 -13.23
N SER A 108 4.20 15.32 -14.09
CA SER A 108 4.12 14.82 -15.46
C SER A 108 4.37 13.31 -15.48
N MET A 109 3.54 12.56 -16.20
CA MET A 109 3.68 11.12 -16.41
C MET A 109 3.86 10.83 -17.90
N LEU A 110 4.58 9.77 -18.22
CA LEU A 110 4.68 9.28 -19.60
C LEU A 110 3.38 8.57 -19.99
N GLU A 111 3.01 8.59 -21.28
CA GLU A 111 1.78 7.95 -21.77
C GLU A 111 1.78 6.45 -21.45
N GLU A 112 2.92 5.76 -21.57
CA GLU A 112 3.04 4.33 -21.25
C GLU A 112 2.79 4.04 -19.76
N ASN A 113 3.15 4.99 -18.88
CA ASN A 113 2.83 4.88 -17.45
C ASN A 113 1.32 5.06 -17.23
N ILE A 114 0.70 6.03 -17.93
CA ILE A 114 -0.75 6.26 -17.85
C ILE A 114 -1.52 5.03 -18.33
N GLU A 115 -1.10 4.38 -19.42
CA GLU A 115 -1.70 3.15 -19.91
C GLU A 115 -1.74 2.05 -18.85
N GLY A 116 -0.61 1.77 -18.19
CA GLY A 116 -0.55 0.77 -17.13
C GLY A 116 -1.38 1.12 -15.90
N LEU A 117 -1.45 2.41 -15.54
CA LEU A 117 -2.27 2.89 -14.43
C LEU A 117 -3.77 2.77 -14.75
N VAL A 118 -4.17 3.06 -15.98
CA VAL A 118 -5.55 2.87 -16.45
C VAL A 118 -5.92 1.39 -16.50
N ASP A 119 -5.00 0.50 -16.90
CA ASP A 119 -5.25 -0.95 -16.83
C ASP A 119 -5.53 -1.40 -15.40
N ASN A 120 -4.72 -0.94 -14.43
CA ASN A 120 -4.93 -1.24 -13.01
C ASN A 120 -6.27 -0.67 -12.47
N LEU A 121 -6.67 0.51 -12.94
CA LEU A 121 -7.98 1.10 -12.64
C LEU A 121 -9.12 0.23 -13.20
N ILE A 122 -9.03 -0.20 -14.45
CA ILE A 122 -10.05 -1.05 -15.09
C ILE A 122 -10.16 -2.41 -14.39
N THR A 123 -9.03 -3.02 -14.01
CA THR A 123 -9.00 -4.20 -13.14
C THR A 123 -9.76 -3.95 -11.85
N SER A 124 -9.50 -2.82 -11.18
CA SER A 124 -10.20 -2.47 -9.93
C SER A 124 -11.70 -2.19 -10.13
N LEU A 125 -12.10 -1.62 -11.28
CA LEU A 125 -13.50 -1.44 -11.66
C LEU A 125 -14.20 -2.80 -11.83
N ARG A 126 -13.57 -3.75 -12.52
CA ARG A 126 -14.11 -5.10 -12.69
C ARG A 126 -14.31 -5.80 -11.35
N GLU A 127 -13.30 -5.77 -10.49
CA GLU A 127 -13.34 -6.39 -9.16
C GLU A 127 -14.40 -5.76 -8.25
N GLN A 128 -14.41 -4.43 -8.13
CA GLN A 128 -15.16 -3.74 -7.07
C GLN A 128 -16.55 -3.25 -7.49
N CYS A 129 -16.75 -2.98 -8.78
CA CYS A 129 -18.02 -2.44 -9.31
C CYS A 129 -18.83 -3.49 -10.07
N TYR A 130 -18.17 -4.43 -10.76
CA TYR A 130 -18.84 -5.48 -11.53
C TYR A 130 -18.88 -6.84 -10.82
N ASP A 131 -18.08 -7.04 -9.78
CA ASP A 131 -17.88 -8.32 -9.08
C ASP A 131 -17.31 -9.41 -10.03
N GLU A 132 -16.45 -8.99 -10.95
CA GLU A 132 -15.75 -9.85 -11.89
C GLU A 132 -14.29 -10.05 -11.48
N ASP A 133 -13.67 -11.14 -11.92
CA ASP A 133 -12.23 -11.32 -11.73
C ASP A 133 -11.45 -10.30 -12.56
N GLY A 134 -10.69 -9.44 -11.86
CA GLY A 134 -9.86 -8.40 -12.46
C GLY A 134 -8.54 -8.92 -13.03
N GLY A 135 -8.20 -10.18 -12.78
CA GLY A 135 -6.94 -10.81 -13.15
C GLY A 135 -5.82 -10.58 -12.12
N GLN A 136 -4.80 -11.46 -12.12
CA GLN A 136 -3.78 -11.49 -11.06
C GLN A 136 -2.70 -10.38 -11.12
N TYR A 137 -2.50 -9.69 -12.25
CA TYR A 137 -1.31 -8.86 -12.45
C TYR A 137 -1.63 -7.36 -12.47
N ARG A 138 -1.43 -6.68 -11.34
CA ARG A 138 -1.31 -5.22 -11.32
C ARG A 138 0.05 -4.85 -11.91
N ILE A 139 0.05 -4.04 -12.97
CA ILE A 139 1.29 -3.59 -13.61
C ILE A 139 2.00 -2.66 -12.63
N HIS A 140 3.12 -3.12 -12.07
CA HIS A 140 4.06 -2.24 -11.39
C HIS A 140 4.72 -1.36 -12.45
N VAL A 141 4.27 -0.11 -12.56
CA VAL A 141 4.89 0.88 -13.45
C VAL A 141 6.32 1.08 -12.96
N ALA A 142 7.27 0.49 -13.69
CA ALA A 142 8.65 0.34 -13.25
C ALA A 142 9.24 1.68 -12.84
N SER A 143 9.66 1.76 -11.58
CA SER A 143 10.43 2.89 -11.09
C SER A 143 11.90 2.63 -11.36
N ARG A 144 12.61 3.64 -11.88
CA ARG A 144 14.08 3.58 -11.90
C ARG A 144 14.57 3.50 -10.44
N PRO A 145 15.65 2.74 -10.16
CA PRO A 145 16.16 2.54 -8.80
C PRO A 145 16.61 3.83 -8.08
N ASP A 146 16.72 4.95 -8.81
CA ASP A 146 17.49 6.12 -8.43
C ASP A 146 16.80 7.03 -7.40
N GLY A 147 15.67 6.61 -6.84
CA GLY A 147 14.74 7.46 -6.09
C GLY A 147 14.98 7.58 -4.58
N GLY A 148 16.06 7.01 -4.01
CA GLY A 148 16.32 7.08 -2.56
C GLY A 148 15.14 6.62 -1.68
N PRO A 149 15.20 6.82 -0.35
CA PRO A 149 14.03 6.60 0.51
C PRO A 149 12.93 7.64 0.23
N HIS A 150 11.67 7.21 0.21
CA HIS A 150 10.52 8.11 0.13
C HIS A 150 10.53 9.12 1.28
N ARG A 151 10.34 10.40 0.96
CA ARG A 151 10.32 11.51 1.92
C ARG A 151 8.89 11.97 2.16
N SER A 152 8.27 11.45 3.21
CA SER A 152 6.85 11.69 3.53
C SER A 152 6.54 13.16 3.80
N GLU A 153 7.51 13.92 4.30
CA GLU A 153 7.35 15.33 4.61
C GLU A 153 7.12 16.22 3.36
N PHE A 154 7.48 15.74 2.16
CA PHE A 154 7.24 16.43 0.89
C PHE A 154 6.12 15.80 0.05
N CYS A 155 5.44 14.77 0.56
CA CYS A 155 4.38 14.06 -0.17
C CYS A 155 3.00 14.50 0.33
N GLU A 156 2.17 15.07 -0.54
CA GLU A 156 0.80 15.50 -0.18
C GLU A 156 -0.03 14.33 0.37
N ALA A 157 0.09 13.15 -0.25
CA ALA A 157 -0.63 11.97 0.20
C ALA A 157 -0.26 11.56 1.64
N CYS A 158 1.03 11.59 1.98
CA CYS A 158 1.51 11.30 3.33
C CYS A 158 1.01 12.34 4.35
N GLN A 159 0.96 13.62 3.96
CA GLN A 159 0.43 14.69 4.80
C GLN A 159 -1.08 14.53 5.05
N GLU A 160 -1.80 13.96 4.10
CA GLU A 160 -3.23 13.57 4.20
C GLU A 160 -3.43 12.22 4.93
N GLY A 161 -2.37 11.64 5.49
CA GLY A 161 -2.41 10.42 6.30
C GLY A 161 -2.35 9.10 5.51
N ILE A 162 -2.06 9.15 4.21
CA ILE A 162 -1.87 7.95 3.39
C ILE A 162 -0.49 7.36 3.67
N VAL A 163 -0.46 6.12 4.15
CA VAL A 163 0.78 5.36 4.37
C VAL A 163 1.13 4.58 3.10
N HIS A 164 2.31 4.83 2.54
CA HIS A 164 2.84 4.00 1.45
C HIS A 164 3.19 2.61 1.99
N TRP A 165 2.53 1.57 1.48
CA TRP A 165 2.81 0.20 1.88
C TRP A 165 4.18 -0.27 1.35
N LYS A 166 4.95 -1.01 2.16
CA LYS A 166 6.16 -1.69 1.70
C LYS A 166 5.81 -3.14 1.31
N PRO A 167 6.08 -3.59 0.08
CA PRO A 167 5.81 -4.96 -0.35
C PRO A 167 6.40 -6.06 0.55
N SER A 168 7.43 -5.77 1.36
CA SER A 168 8.06 -6.73 2.28
C SER A 168 7.12 -7.27 3.35
N GLU A 169 6.07 -6.54 3.72
CA GLU A 169 5.14 -6.98 4.77
C GLU A 169 4.19 -8.08 4.26
N LYS A 170 3.78 -8.03 2.98
CA LYS A 170 2.97 -9.11 2.41
C LYS A 170 3.73 -10.42 2.27
N LEU A 171 5.00 -10.41 1.84
CA LEU A 171 5.76 -11.67 1.72
C LEU A 171 5.94 -12.36 3.08
N LEU A 172 6.12 -11.59 4.16
CA LEU A 172 6.23 -12.14 5.52
C LEU A 172 4.88 -12.65 6.05
N GLU A 173 3.77 -12.01 5.70
CA GLU A 173 2.44 -12.38 6.15
C GLU A 173 1.85 -13.54 5.32
N GLU A 174 2.17 -13.63 4.02
CA GLU A 174 1.87 -14.76 3.13
C GLU A 174 2.76 -15.97 3.43
N GLU A 175 4.05 -15.79 3.74
CA GLU A 175 4.88 -16.89 4.26
C GLU A 175 4.35 -17.39 5.61
N ALA A 176 4.05 -16.49 6.56
CA ALA A 176 3.53 -16.88 7.87
C ALA A 176 2.20 -17.64 7.78
N THR A 177 1.30 -17.24 6.90
CA THR A 177 0.01 -17.93 6.70
C THR A 177 0.16 -19.25 5.95
N THR A 178 1.08 -19.36 4.99
CA THR A 178 1.36 -20.61 4.25
C THR A 178 2.01 -21.68 5.15
N TYR A 179 2.90 -21.27 6.06
CA TYR A 179 3.47 -22.17 7.07
C TYR A 179 2.45 -22.62 8.14
N THR A 180 1.46 -21.78 8.46
CA THR A 180 0.45 -22.11 9.48
C THR A 180 -0.65 -23.03 8.95
N PHE A 181 -0.98 -22.97 7.66
CA PHE A 181 -2.08 -23.73 7.08
C PHE A 181 -1.70 -25.13 6.56
N SER A 182 -0.41 -25.41 6.35
CA SER A 182 0.07 -26.70 5.84
C SER A 182 0.25 -27.79 6.92
N GLY A 183 -0.03 -27.47 8.19
CA GLY A 183 0.24 -28.34 9.34
C GLY A 183 -1.01 -28.97 9.99
N ALA A 184 -1.95 -29.51 9.22
CA ALA A 184 -3.11 -30.21 9.80
C ALA A 184 -3.53 -31.44 8.98
N SER A 185 -2.71 -32.48 8.98
CA SER A 185 -3.13 -33.84 8.65
C SER A 185 -2.38 -34.88 9.51
N LYS A 186 -3.17 -35.49 10.42
CA LYS A 186 -3.04 -36.74 11.22
C LYS A 186 -1.66 -37.25 11.70
N PRO A 187 -1.59 -37.78 12.95
CA PRO A 187 -0.34 -38.20 13.57
C PRO A 187 0.11 -39.57 13.03
N SER A 188 1.33 -39.63 12.51
CA SER A 188 2.11 -40.87 12.45
C SER A 188 3.35 -40.71 13.33
N THR A 189 3.42 -41.56 14.34
CA THR A 189 4.56 -41.75 15.23
C THR A 189 5.81 -42.12 14.42
N GLN A 190 6.87 -41.30 14.46
CA GLN A 190 8.22 -41.80 14.72
C GLN A 190 9.23 -40.69 14.97
N GLU A 191 10.09 -41.00 15.92
CA GLU A 191 11.14 -40.23 16.58
C GLU A 191 12.17 -39.61 15.62
N GLY A 192 12.59 -38.39 15.96
CA GLY A 192 13.64 -37.68 15.23
C GLY A 192 14.10 -36.41 15.95
N SER A 193 14.82 -36.61 17.05
CA SER A 193 15.89 -35.73 17.58
C SER A 193 15.82 -34.23 17.23
N GLY A 194 15.14 -33.46 18.08
CA GLY A 194 15.27 -32.00 18.15
C GLY A 194 15.29 -31.55 19.61
N PHE A 195 16.49 -31.39 20.18
CA PHE A 195 16.65 -30.86 21.54
C PHE A 195 16.08 -29.44 21.62
N ASN A 196 14.96 -29.27 22.32
CA ASN A 196 14.29 -28.00 22.52
C ASN A 196 15.16 -27.04 23.35
N PHE A 197 15.92 -26.19 22.66
CA PHE A 197 16.80 -25.16 23.20
C PHE A 197 16.07 -24.17 24.15
N PHE A 198 14.73 -24.07 24.04
CA PHE A 198 13.90 -23.24 24.89
C PHE A 198 13.52 -23.88 26.24
N SER A 199 13.57 -25.21 26.38
CA SER A 199 13.18 -25.90 27.62
C SER A 199 14.28 -25.88 28.68
N LEU A 200 15.55 -26.06 28.29
CA LEU A 200 16.68 -26.01 29.23
C LEU A 200 16.83 -24.64 29.90
N ARG A 201 16.59 -23.55 29.15
CA ARG A 201 16.74 -22.18 29.66
C ARG A 201 15.71 -21.88 30.74
N TRP A 202 14.46 -22.33 30.57
CA TRP A 202 13.42 -22.20 31.59
C TRP A 202 13.65 -23.10 32.79
N CYS A 203 14.16 -24.32 32.60
CA CYS A 203 14.54 -25.21 33.71
C CYS A 203 15.67 -24.63 34.58
N LEU A 204 16.70 -24.03 33.97
CA LEU A 204 17.81 -23.40 34.70
C LEU A 204 17.35 -22.16 35.49
N ILE A 205 16.46 -21.36 34.92
CA ILE A 205 15.86 -20.20 35.60
C ILE A 205 15.02 -20.65 36.80
N GLY A 206 14.20 -21.69 36.62
CA GLY A 206 13.39 -22.28 37.70
C GLY A 206 14.26 -22.84 38.83
N ALA A 207 15.32 -23.58 38.52
CA ALA A 207 16.24 -24.12 39.51
C ALA A 207 16.97 -23.02 40.30
N SER A 208 17.40 -21.94 39.63
CA SER A 208 18.06 -20.80 40.29
C SER A 208 17.11 -20.05 41.23
N LEU A 209 15.85 -19.85 40.83
CA LEU A 209 14.84 -19.24 41.70
C LEU A 209 14.53 -20.10 42.92
N CYS A 210 14.43 -21.43 42.78
CA CYS A 210 14.26 -22.32 43.92
C CYS A 210 15.44 -22.27 44.90
N LEU A 211 16.68 -22.24 44.40
CA LEU A 211 17.87 -22.11 45.26
C LEU A 211 17.92 -20.76 45.98
N LEU A 212 17.53 -19.66 45.31
CA LEU A 212 17.41 -18.34 45.94
C LEU A 212 16.35 -18.33 47.04
N ILE A 213 15.20 -18.96 46.81
CA ILE A 213 14.13 -19.07 47.83
C ILE A 213 14.64 -19.87 49.04
N VAL A 214 15.29 -21.02 48.82
CA VAL A 214 15.85 -21.84 49.91
C VAL A 214 16.93 -21.07 50.67
N TYR A 215 17.82 -20.37 49.97
CA TYR A 215 18.86 -19.53 50.59
C TYR A 215 18.22 -18.44 51.47
N LEU A 216 17.24 -17.70 50.96
CA LEU A 216 16.56 -16.66 51.71
C LEU A 216 15.83 -17.23 52.94
N GLN A 217 15.17 -18.39 52.82
CA GLN A 217 14.53 -19.05 53.97
C GLN A 217 15.55 -19.47 55.04
N PHE A 218 16.77 -19.84 54.64
CA PHE A 218 17.86 -20.21 55.56
C PHE A 218 18.51 -18.98 56.20
N SER A 219 18.73 -17.91 55.43
CA SER A 219 19.28 -16.63 55.91
C SER A 219 18.32 -15.92 56.88
N PHE A 220 17.01 -15.99 56.66
CA PHE A 220 16.01 -15.39 57.56
C PHE A 220 15.67 -16.26 58.78
N ARG A 221 15.96 -17.57 58.77
CA ARG A 221 15.88 -18.43 59.98
C ARG A 221 17.16 -18.41 60.83
N GLY A 222 18.25 -17.84 60.35
CA GLY A 222 19.53 -17.73 61.08
C GLY A 222 19.69 -16.50 61.96
N SER A 223 18.71 -15.59 62.02
CA SER A 223 18.79 -14.33 62.80
C SER A 223 17.92 -14.31 64.06
N SER A 224 17.52 -15.49 64.55
CA SER A 224 16.85 -15.63 65.83
C SER A 224 17.32 -16.90 66.50
N PHE A 225 18.47 -16.86 67.16
CA PHE A 225 18.77 -17.45 68.47
C PHE A 225 20.21 -17.05 68.89
N PHE A 226 20.35 -16.66 70.15
CA PHE A 226 21.60 -16.38 70.87
C PHE A 226 22.56 -17.59 70.85
#